data_AF-A0A8H6C663-F1
#
_entry.id   AF-A0A8H6C663-F1
#
_cell.length_a   1.000
_cell.length_b   1.000
_cell.length_c   1.000
_cell.angle_alpha   90.00
_cell.angle_beta   90.00
_cell.angle_gamma   90.00
#
_symmetry.space_group_name_H-M   'P 1'
#
loop_
_entity.id
_entity.type
_entity.pdbx_description
1 polymer ?
#
loop_
_entity_poly.entity_id
_entity_poly.type
_entity_poly.pdbx_seq_one_letter_code
_entity_poly.pdbx_strand_id
1 'polypeptide(L)'
;MKFIKVFLLFVTIVVAAHWSKEDYEIFSLNDKLQQDLGHDITFYKWLGLEKGPKSNLQEITKAYRKLSRKLHPDKFASASRSDKKKANKRFQRLSLVGNILKDQSLKRRYDYFYTKGFPKWKGTGYYYSKFRPGVIFTLIILYVLVGFLHFFSLKINRKQAFKRIVDLKNEVKNQAWGGLQFPPGDGSDRKLSNEATGKVFLVKADGTVWLVENDGEQHLIDEYDVNVNPGFKESLFFKIPVKIWNLILGKWVPIDTSVEYKKQETSPQEDDTKKKVQKKKSKGKKVELPNGKVVYSRKK
;
A
#
# COMPACT_ATOMS: atom_id res chain seq x y z
N MET A 1 22.96 -14.67 8.53
CA MET A 1 22.46 -15.64 9.55
C MET A 1 21.48 -15.04 10.57
N LYS A 2 21.69 -13.82 11.10
CA LYS A 2 20.76 -13.19 12.08
C LYS A 2 19.36 -12.92 11.51
N PHE A 3 19.25 -12.43 10.26
CA PHE A 3 17.97 -12.21 9.58
C PHE A 3 17.14 -13.48 9.36
N ILE A 4 17.80 -14.62 9.08
CA ILE A 4 17.12 -15.91 8.89
C ILE A 4 16.51 -16.40 10.22
N LYS A 5 17.21 -16.22 11.34
CA LYS A 5 16.69 -16.57 12.67
C LYS A 5 15.51 -15.67 13.08
N VAL A 6 15.58 -14.37 12.78
CA VAL A 6 14.47 -13.42 13.03
C VAL A 6 13.26 -13.74 12.14
N PHE A 7 13.49 -14.07 10.87
CA PHE A 7 12.43 -14.47 9.95
C PHE A 7 11.78 -15.79 10.38
N LEU A 8 12.57 -16.81 10.75
CA LEU A 8 12.04 -18.07 11.26
C LEU A 8 11.25 -17.89 12.57
N LEU A 9 11.73 -17.04 13.49
CA LEU A 9 11.01 -16.69 14.70
C LEU A 9 9.67 -16.00 14.38
N PHE A 10 9.66 -15.09 13.41
CA PHE A 10 8.43 -14.42 12.98
C PHE A 10 7.44 -15.41 12.36
N VAL A 11 7.92 -16.33 11.51
CA VAL A 11 7.09 -17.38 10.90
C VAL A 11 6.52 -18.32 11.97
N THR A 12 7.30 -18.72 12.98
CA THR A 12 6.79 -19.59 14.05
C THR A 12 5.76 -18.88 14.94
N ILE A 13 5.95 -17.60 15.25
CA ILE A 13 4.95 -16.79 15.96
C ILE A 13 3.64 -16.68 15.15
N VAL A 14 3.73 -16.47 13.84
CA VAL A 14 2.56 -16.37 12.96
C VAL A 14 1.82 -17.70 12.85
N VAL A 15 2.52 -18.82 12.75
CA VAL A 15 1.91 -20.16 12.72
C VAL A 15 1.27 -20.51 14.07
N ALA A 16 1.91 -20.16 15.19
CA ALA A 16 1.36 -20.37 16.53
C ALA A 16 0.11 -19.53 16.82
N ALA A 17 -0.13 -18.46 16.07
CA ALA A 17 -1.28 -17.57 16.23
C ALA A 17 -2.52 -17.99 15.40
N HIS A 18 -2.52 -19.16 14.75
CA HIS A 18 -3.68 -19.61 13.99
C HIS A 18 -4.68 -20.36 14.88
N TRP A 19 -5.89 -19.81 14.99
CA TRP A 19 -7.01 -20.48 15.65
C TRP A 19 -7.45 -21.73 14.88
N SER A 20 -7.95 -22.74 15.58
CA SER A 20 -8.45 -23.94 14.91
C SER A 20 -9.84 -23.72 14.31
N LYS A 21 -10.31 -24.66 13.48
CA LYS A 21 -11.64 -24.61 12.86
C LYS A 21 -12.75 -24.55 13.90
N GLU A 22 -12.61 -25.33 14.96
CA GLU A 22 -13.55 -25.42 16.08
C GLU A 22 -13.63 -24.08 16.84
N ASP A 23 -12.49 -23.39 17.01
CA ASP A 23 -12.45 -22.07 17.65
C ASP A 23 -13.21 -21.04 16.81
N TYR A 24 -13.02 -21.06 15.48
CA TYR A 24 -13.79 -20.19 14.57
C TYR A 24 -15.29 -20.48 14.61
N GLU A 25 -15.70 -21.75 14.73
CA GLU A 25 -17.10 -22.11 14.89
C GLU A 25 -17.69 -21.50 16.16
N ILE A 26 -17.00 -21.66 17.29
CA ILE A 26 -17.37 -21.07 18.58
C ILE A 26 -17.48 -19.54 18.46
N PHE A 27 -16.50 -18.88 17.86
CA PHE A 27 -16.51 -17.43 17.68
C PHE A 27 -17.64 -16.95 16.77
N SER A 28 -17.90 -17.68 15.67
CA SER A 28 -18.96 -17.33 14.72
C SER A 28 -20.34 -17.53 15.34
N LEU A 29 -20.50 -18.54 16.19
CA LEU A 29 -21.75 -18.85 16.87
C LEU A 29 -22.02 -17.85 17.99
N ASN A 30 -21.01 -17.48 18.76
CA ASN A 30 -21.11 -16.44 19.79
C ASN A 30 -21.54 -15.10 19.19
N ASP A 31 -20.87 -14.64 18.12
CA ASP A 31 -21.22 -13.37 17.47
C ASP A 31 -22.65 -13.38 16.91
N LYS A 32 -23.06 -14.50 16.31
CA LYS A 32 -24.44 -14.66 15.80
C LYS A 32 -25.48 -14.64 16.92
N LEU A 33 -25.17 -15.21 18.08
CA LEU A 33 -26.08 -15.19 19.23
C LEU A 33 -26.19 -13.80 19.82
N GLN A 34 -25.06 -13.11 19.98
CA GLN A 34 -25.05 -11.73 20.46
C GLN A 34 -25.79 -10.78 19.51
N GLN A 35 -25.66 -10.96 18.20
CA GLN A 35 -26.38 -10.17 17.21
C GLN A 35 -27.91 -10.39 17.28
N ASP A 36 -28.34 -11.63 17.55
CA ASP A 36 -29.77 -12.00 17.52
C ASP A 36 -30.51 -11.72 18.84
N LEU A 37 -29.82 -11.84 19.98
CA LEU A 37 -30.45 -11.80 21.31
C LEU A 37 -29.91 -10.67 22.20
N GLY A 38 -28.74 -10.08 21.87
CA GLY A 38 -28.07 -9.03 22.65
C GLY A 38 -26.66 -9.42 23.11
N HIS A 39 -25.80 -8.43 23.33
CA HIS A 39 -24.37 -8.64 23.62
C HIS A 39 -24.07 -9.40 24.92
N ASP A 40 -24.99 -9.37 25.89
CA ASP A 40 -24.80 -9.96 27.23
C ASP A 40 -25.25 -11.43 27.33
N ILE A 41 -25.57 -12.05 26.20
CA ILE A 41 -26.08 -13.42 26.16
C ILE A 41 -24.98 -14.38 25.75
N THR A 42 -24.74 -15.33 26.66
CA THR A 42 -23.74 -16.39 26.54
C THR A 42 -24.43 -17.72 26.28
N PHE A 43 -23.70 -18.76 25.90
CA PHE A 43 -24.29 -20.08 25.63
C PHE A 43 -25.02 -20.62 26.87
N TYR A 44 -24.41 -20.43 28.05
CA TYR A 44 -25.00 -20.84 29.33
C TYR A 44 -26.28 -20.09 29.66
N LYS A 45 -26.24 -18.75 29.56
CA LYS A 45 -27.41 -17.90 29.83
C LYS A 45 -28.54 -18.18 28.84
N TRP A 46 -28.21 -18.45 27.57
CA TRP A 46 -29.20 -18.78 26.57
C TRP A 46 -29.89 -20.13 26.82
N LEU A 47 -29.14 -21.16 27.26
CA LEU A 47 -29.72 -22.45 27.68
C LEU A 47 -30.49 -22.36 29.00
N GLY A 48 -30.32 -21.27 29.76
CA GLY A 48 -30.91 -21.11 31.10
C GLY A 48 -30.16 -21.89 32.18
N LEU A 49 -28.83 -21.97 32.06
CA LEU A 49 -27.95 -22.60 33.04
C LEU A 49 -27.38 -21.56 34.00
N GLU A 50 -27.90 -21.51 35.23
CA GLU A 50 -27.51 -20.54 36.26
C GLU A 50 -26.08 -20.77 36.77
N LYS A 51 -25.63 -22.02 36.84
CA LYS A 51 -24.28 -22.40 37.28
C LYS A 51 -23.19 -22.09 36.25
N GLY A 52 -23.55 -21.61 35.05
CA GLY A 52 -22.62 -21.25 33.99
C GLY A 52 -21.66 -22.39 33.64
N PRO A 53 -20.32 -22.17 33.63
CA PRO A 53 -19.33 -23.17 33.26
C PRO A 53 -19.25 -24.37 34.23
N LYS A 54 -19.77 -24.21 35.46
CA LYS A 54 -19.81 -25.27 36.49
C LYS A 54 -20.97 -26.27 36.30
N SER A 55 -21.81 -26.08 35.28
CA SER A 55 -22.96 -26.96 35.02
C SER A 55 -22.53 -28.36 34.58
N ASN A 56 -23.21 -29.39 35.07
CA ASN A 56 -22.92 -30.79 34.71
C ASN A 56 -23.57 -31.16 33.35
N LEU A 57 -23.05 -32.20 32.67
CA LEU A 57 -23.55 -32.71 31.38
C LEU A 57 -25.04 -33.08 31.41
N GLN A 58 -25.51 -33.65 32.52
CA GLN A 58 -26.93 -33.99 32.71
C GLN A 58 -27.81 -32.74 32.75
N GLU A 59 -27.36 -31.69 33.45
CA GLU A 59 -28.06 -30.40 33.53
C GLU A 59 -28.10 -29.73 32.15
N ILE A 60 -26.97 -29.72 31.44
CA ILE A 60 -26.85 -29.21 30.07
C ILE A 60 -27.83 -29.94 29.13
N THR A 61 -27.89 -31.27 29.21
CA THR A 61 -28.78 -32.08 28.37
C THR A 61 -30.25 -31.81 28.69
N LYS A 62 -30.61 -31.67 29.98
CA LYS A 62 -31.97 -31.34 30.42
C LYS A 62 -32.39 -29.95 29.94
N ALA A 63 -31.52 -28.95 30.11
CA ALA A 63 -31.74 -27.57 29.67
C ALA A 63 -31.90 -27.49 28.14
N TYR A 64 -31.01 -28.16 27.40
CA TYR A 64 -31.09 -28.27 25.94
C TYR A 64 -32.42 -28.87 25.49
N ARG A 65 -32.85 -30.00 26.07
CA ARG A 65 -34.14 -30.64 25.72
C ARG A 65 -35.34 -29.73 26.02
N LYS A 66 -35.28 -28.96 27.11
CA LYS A 66 -36.33 -27.97 27.47
C LYS A 66 -36.40 -26.85 26.43
N LEU A 67 -35.27 -26.27 26.07
CA LEU A 67 -35.21 -25.15 25.13
C LEU A 67 -35.49 -25.60 23.68
N SER A 68 -34.99 -26.78 23.29
CA SER A 68 -35.22 -27.37 21.97
C SER A 68 -36.70 -27.61 21.72
N ARG A 69 -37.43 -28.14 22.70
CA ARG A 69 -38.88 -28.25 22.62
C ARG A 69 -39.54 -26.89 22.42
N LYS A 70 -39.12 -25.84 23.12
CA LYS A 70 -39.71 -24.48 22.97
C LYS A 70 -39.45 -23.89 21.58
N LEU A 71 -38.25 -24.04 21.05
CA LEU A 71 -37.82 -23.44 19.78
C LEU A 71 -38.02 -24.33 18.55
N HIS A 72 -38.68 -25.49 18.69
CA HIS A 72 -38.85 -26.45 17.61
C HIS A 72 -39.58 -25.83 16.41
N PRO A 73 -39.09 -26.01 15.16
CA PRO A 73 -39.67 -25.36 13.97
C PRO A 73 -41.13 -25.75 13.71
N ASP A 74 -41.57 -26.91 14.17
CA ASP A 74 -42.96 -27.39 14.07
C ASP A 74 -43.97 -26.45 14.76
N LYS A 75 -43.57 -25.84 15.90
CA LYS A 75 -44.42 -24.84 16.58
C LYS A 75 -44.62 -23.55 15.80
N PHE A 76 -43.81 -23.33 14.77
CA PHE A 76 -43.88 -22.18 13.88
C PHE A 76 -44.32 -22.59 12.47
N ALA A 77 -44.93 -23.77 12.31
CA ALA A 77 -45.39 -24.27 11.02
C ALA A 77 -46.46 -23.36 10.38
N SER A 78 -47.34 -22.78 11.19
CA SER A 78 -48.39 -21.82 10.80
C SER A 78 -47.93 -20.36 10.72
N ALA A 79 -46.68 -20.06 11.09
CA ALA A 79 -46.14 -18.70 11.07
C ALA A 79 -45.79 -18.24 9.65
N SER A 80 -45.61 -16.93 9.47
CA SER A 80 -45.13 -16.34 8.22
C SER A 80 -43.82 -16.99 7.74
N ARG A 81 -43.59 -17.02 6.43
CA ARG A 81 -42.37 -17.56 5.79
C ARG A 81 -41.10 -16.94 6.40
N SER A 82 -41.13 -15.64 6.73
CA SER A 82 -40.01 -14.95 7.36
C SER A 82 -39.72 -15.49 8.76
N ASP A 83 -40.77 -15.73 9.55
CA ASP A 83 -40.65 -16.14 10.95
C ASP A 83 -40.30 -17.62 11.06
N LYS A 84 -40.83 -18.46 10.16
CA LYS A 84 -40.40 -19.85 10.00
C LYS A 84 -38.90 -19.93 9.69
N LYS A 85 -38.38 -19.08 8.81
CA LYS A 85 -36.94 -19.01 8.50
C LYS A 85 -36.11 -18.58 9.70
N LYS A 86 -36.58 -17.60 10.48
CA LYS A 86 -35.92 -17.16 11.74
C LYS A 86 -35.92 -18.26 12.80
N ALA A 87 -37.07 -18.92 13.00
CA ALA A 87 -37.21 -20.03 13.94
C ALA A 87 -36.27 -21.19 13.59
N ASN A 88 -36.22 -21.58 12.31
CA ASN A 88 -35.31 -22.64 11.84
C ASN A 88 -33.84 -22.26 12.09
N LYS A 89 -33.43 -21.02 11.79
CA LYS A 89 -32.07 -20.53 12.09
C LYS A 89 -31.77 -20.54 13.59
N ARG A 90 -32.71 -20.12 14.44
CA ARG A 90 -32.54 -20.16 15.91
C ARG A 90 -32.42 -21.58 16.43
N PHE A 91 -33.21 -22.51 15.89
CA PHE A 91 -33.13 -23.92 16.24
C PHE A 91 -31.79 -24.55 15.80
N GLN A 92 -31.33 -24.28 14.58
CA GLN A 92 -30.01 -24.73 14.10
C GLN A 92 -28.87 -24.24 15.00
N ARG A 93 -28.90 -22.96 15.40
CA ARG A 93 -27.92 -22.41 16.35
C ARG A 93 -28.00 -23.11 17.71
N LEU A 94 -29.20 -23.43 18.18
CA LEU A 94 -29.39 -24.15 19.44
C LEU A 94 -28.76 -25.54 19.37
N SER A 95 -28.95 -26.26 18.27
CA SER A 95 -28.31 -27.55 18.04
C SER A 95 -26.78 -27.44 18.08
N LEU A 96 -26.20 -26.43 17.41
CA LEU A 96 -24.75 -26.21 17.44
C LEU A 96 -24.23 -25.88 18.85
N VAL A 97 -24.91 -25.01 19.59
CA VAL A 97 -24.53 -24.72 20.99
C VAL A 97 -24.64 -25.97 21.84
N GLY A 98 -25.72 -26.74 21.67
CA GLY A 98 -25.92 -27.99 22.38
C GLY A 98 -24.81 -29.00 22.10
N ASN A 99 -24.32 -29.10 20.86
CA ASN A 99 -23.21 -29.97 20.50
C ASN A 99 -21.89 -29.52 21.14
N ILE A 100 -21.59 -28.22 21.09
CA ILE A 100 -20.38 -27.64 21.71
C ILE A 100 -20.36 -27.85 23.22
N LEU A 101 -21.49 -27.63 23.91
CA LEU A 101 -21.54 -27.76 25.37
C LEU A 101 -21.61 -29.20 25.86
N LYS A 102 -22.06 -30.15 25.04
CA LYS A 102 -22.09 -31.58 25.39
C LYS A 102 -20.74 -32.26 25.17
N ASP A 103 -19.96 -31.80 24.19
CA ASP A 103 -18.60 -32.28 23.97
C ASP A 103 -17.64 -31.65 24.99
N GLN A 104 -16.98 -32.48 25.79
CA GLN A 104 -16.08 -32.01 26.84
C GLN A 104 -14.89 -31.22 26.28
N SER A 105 -14.39 -31.55 25.09
CA SER A 105 -13.26 -30.87 24.46
C SER A 105 -13.66 -29.47 23.96
N LEU A 106 -14.80 -29.36 23.28
CA LEU A 106 -15.32 -28.10 22.75
C LEU A 106 -15.83 -27.20 23.88
N LYS A 107 -16.47 -27.78 24.91
CA LYS A 107 -16.86 -27.06 26.12
C LYS A 107 -15.65 -26.41 26.79
N ARG A 108 -14.54 -27.13 26.95
CA ARG A 108 -13.29 -26.58 27.52
C ARG A 108 -12.76 -25.38 26.73
N ARG A 109 -12.78 -25.45 25.39
CA ARG A 109 -12.39 -24.33 24.52
C ARG A 109 -13.31 -23.14 24.70
N TYR A 110 -14.62 -23.35 24.70
CA TYR A 110 -15.59 -22.30 24.96
C TYR A 110 -15.42 -21.68 26.36
N ASP A 111 -15.23 -22.50 27.39
CA ASP A 111 -14.99 -22.04 28.77
C ASP A 111 -13.72 -21.19 28.90
N TYR A 112 -12.68 -21.54 28.15
CA TYR A 112 -11.47 -20.74 28.05
C TYR A 112 -11.78 -19.33 27.51
N PHE A 113 -12.49 -19.21 26.39
CA PHE A 113 -12.87 -17.91 25.82
C PHE A 113 -13.92 -17.17 26.64
N TYR A 114 -14.80 -17.88 27.34
CA TYR A 114 -15.78 -17.30 28.24
C TYR A 114 -15.11 -16.62 29.44
N THR A 115 -14.07 -17.24 30.01
CA THR A 115 -13.36 -16.71 31.19
C THR A 115 -12.28 -15.69 30.86
N LYS A 116 -11.56 -15.88 29.74
CA LYS A 116 -10.48 -14.98 29.31
C LYS A 116 -10.94 -13.87 28.37
N GLY A 117 -12.14 -13.99 27.82
CA GLY A 117 -12.67 -13.09 26.79
C GLY A 117 -12.41 -13.60 25.37
N PHE A 118 -13.27 -13.18 24.45
CA PHE A 118 -13.16 -13.50 23.04
C PHE A 118 -12.14 -12.58 22.35
N PRO A 119 -11.28 -13.10 21.45
CA PRO A 119 -10.31 -12.27 20.75
C PRO A 119 -11.01 -11.25 19.84
N LYS A 120 -10.54 -10.00 19.87
CA LYS A 120 -10.99 -8.95 18.94
C LYS A 120 -10.56 -9.25 17.51
N TRP A 121 -9.33 -9.74 17.34
CA TRP A 121 -8.79 -10.20 16.06
C TRP A 121 -8.92 -11.72 15.95
N LYS A 122 -9.82 -12.18 15.08
CA LYS A 122 -10.10 -13.60 14.84
C LYS A 122 -9.43 -14.11 13.57
N GLY A 123 -8.36 -13.46 13.10
CA GLY A 123 -7.68 -13.84 11.87
C GLY A 123 -8.42 -13.43 10.59
N THR A 124 -7.68 -13.38 9.48
CA THR A 124 -8.19 -12.91 8.18
C THR A 124 -9.29 -13.82 7.63
N GLY A 125 -9.14 -15.15 7.78
CA GLY A 125 -10.11 -16.15 7.31
C GLY A 125 -11.51 -15.98 7.91
N TYR A 126 -11.59 -15.62 9.19
CA TYR A 126 -12.86 -15.33 9.86
C TYR A 126 -13.57 -14.14 9.21
N TYR A 127 -12.84 -13.05 8.92
CA TYR A 127 -13.40 -11.88 8.24
C TYR A 127 -13.78 -12.18 6.79
N TYR A 128 -12.97 -12.95 6.05
CA TYR A 128 -13.31 -13.39 4.68
C TYR A 128 -14.63 -14.19 4.63
N SER A 129 -14.95 -14.97 5.67
CA SER A 129 -16.22 -15.71 5.71
C SER A 129 -17.45 -14.79 5.84
N LYS A 130 -17.29 -13.64 6.49
CA LYS A 130 -18.35 -12.64 6.72
C LYS A 130 -18.43 -11.60 5.62
N PHE A 131 -17.28 -11.15 5.11
CA PHE A 131 -17.15 -10.19 4.03
C PHE A 131 -16.46 -10.85 2.84
N ARG A 132 -17.25 -11.19 1.82
CA ARG A 132 -16.75 -11.70 0.55
C ARG A 132 -16.70 -10.55 -0.45
N PRO A 133 -15.58 -9.82 -0.55
CA PRO A 133 -15.49 -8.70 -1.48
C PRO A 133 -15.75 -9.21 -2.91
N GLY A 134 -16.64 -8.52 -3.63
CA GLY A 134 -16.87 -8.81 -5.04
C GLY A 134 -15.64 -8.47 -5.90
N VAL A 135 -15.58 -9.02 -7.11
CA VAL A 135 -14.45 -8.82 -8.05
C VAL A 135 -14.19 -7.33 -8.33
N ILE A 136 -15.23 -6.53 -8.47
CA ILE A 136 -15.07 -5.09 -8.71
C ILE A 136 -14.40 -4.40 -7.51
N PHE A 137 -14.83 -4.75 -6.30
CA PHE A 137 -14.28 -4.18 -5.07
C PHE A 137 -12.81 -4.58 -4.88
N THR A 138 -12.46 -5.84 -5.17
CA THR A 138 -11.06 -6.29 -5.11
C THR A 138 -10.19 -5.58 -6.15
N LEU A 139 -10.70 -5.39 -7.37
CA LEU A 139 -9.99 -4.64 -8.41
C LEU A 139 -9.77 -3.17 -8.03
N ILE A 140 -10.74 -2.51 -7.39
CA ILE A 140 -10.59 -1.13 -6.90
C ILE A 140 -9.49 -1.05 -5.83
N ILE A 141 -9.50 -1.95 -4.84
CA ILE A 141 -8.46 -1.99 -3.81
C ILE A 141 -7.08 -2.24 -4.44
N LEU A 142 -7.00 -3.20 -5.35
CA LEU A 142 -5.75 -3.52 -6.03
C LEU A 142 -5.24 -2.33 -6.84
N TYR A 143 -6.12 -1.64 -7.56
CA TYR A 143 -5.79 -0.43 -8.30
C TYR A 143 -5.23 0.66 -7.39
N VAL A 144 -5.85 0.89 -6.23
CA VAL A 144 -5.36 1.86 -5.24
C VAL A 144 -3.99 1.47 -4.70
N LEU A 145 -3.80 0.20 -4.36
CA LEU A 145 -2.54 -0.32 -3.84
C LEU A 145 -1.40 -0.20 -4.85
N VAL A 146 -1.63 -0.61 -6.10
CA VAL A 146 -0.65 -0.49 -7.19
C VAL A 146 -0.34 0.98 -7.50
N GLY A 147 -1.37 1.84 -7.53
CA GLY A 147 -1.20 3.28 -7.73
C GLY A 147 -0.32 3.92 -6.65
N PHE A 148 -0.51 3.53 -5.39
CA PHE A 148 0.29 4.00 -4.27
C PHE A 148 1.75 3.53 -4.37
N LEU A 149 1.97 2.23 -4.59
CA LEU A 149 3.33 1.67 -4.75
C LEU A 149 4.08 2.34 -5.90
N HIS A 150 3.41 2.58 -7.03
CA HIS A 150 3.99 3.28 -8.15
C HIS A 150 4.35 4.74 -7.82
N PHE A 151 3.48 5.48 -7.12
CA PHE A 151 3.77 6.85 -6.69
C PHE A 151 5.01 6.91 -5.78
N PHE A 152 5.12 5.97 -4.83
CA PHE A 152 6.30 5.84 -3.99
C PHE A 152 7.55 5.50 -4.80
N SER A 153 7.44 4.55 -5.74
CA SER A 153 8.52 4.19 -6.65
C SER A 153 9.04 5.39 -7.45
N LEU A 154 8.14 6.23 -7.99
CA LEU A 154 8.51 7.45 -8.69
C LEU A 154 9.28 8.43 -7.79
N LYS A 155 8.81 8.62 -6.55
CA LYS A 155 9.45 9.52 -5.59
C LYS A 155 10.87 9.03 -5.23
N ILE A 156 11.02 7.73 -4.98
CA ILE A 156 12.32 7.11 -4.70
C ILE A 156 13.25 7.24 -5.91
N ASN A 157 12.77 6.92 -7.11
CA ASN A 157 13.57 6.98 -8.34
C ASN A 157 14.04 8.42 -8.63
N ARG A 158 13.17 9.42 -8.47
CA ARG A 158 13.52 10.84 -8.66
C ARG A 158 14.56 11.31 -7.66
N LYS A 159 14.40 10.98 -6.38
CA LYS A 159 15.40 11.30 -5.34
C LYS A 159 16.74 10.62 -5.62
N GLN A 160 16.73 9.36 -6.04
CA GLN A 160 17.95 8.66 -6.45
C GLN A 160 18.59 9.30 -7.67
N ALA A 161 17.79 9.72 -8.67
CA ALA A 161 18.32 10.37 -9.86
C ALA A 161 18.98 11.71 -9.54
N PHE A 162 18.38 12.53 -8.68
CA PHE A 162 19.01 13.75 -8.18
C PHE A 162 20.37 13.44 -7.53
N LYS A 163 20.39 12.47 -6.61
CA LYS A 163 21.62 12.04 -5.93
C LYS A 163 22.71 11.60 -6.92
N ARG A 164 22.36 10.80 -7.94
CA ARG A 164 23.32 10.34 -8.96
C ARG A 164 23.94 11.50 -9.76
N ILE A 165 23.20 12.56 -10.04
CA ILE A 165 23.75 13.74 -10.74
C ILE A 165 24.69 14.52 -9.82
N VAL A 166 24.32 14.70 -8.55
CA VAL A 166 25.20 15.31 -7.54
C VAL A 166 26.50 14.49 -7.41
N ASP A 167 26.39 13.17 -7.25
CA ASP A 167 27.54 12.28 -7.11
C ASP A 167 28.43 12.35 -8.36
N LEU A 168 27.85 12.36 -9.57
CA LEU A 168 28.57 12.53 -10.83
C LEU A 168 29.31 13.88 -10.88
N LYS A 169 28.66 14.99 -10.50
CA LYS A 169 29.30 16.31 -10.50
C LYS A 169 30.47 16.36 -9.51
N ASN A 170 30.32 15.74 -8.35
CA ASN A 170 31.40 15.66 -7.37
C ASN A 170 32.56 14.80 -7.87
N GLU A 171 32.29 13.67 -8.52
CA GLU A 171 33.32 12.81 -9.09
C GLU A 171 34.12 13.52 -10.19
N VAL A 172 33.41 14.17 -11.13
CA VAL A 172 34.02 14.92 -12.22
C VAL A 172 34.83 16.12 -11.69
N LYS A 173 34.34 16.82 -10.66
CA LYS A 173 35.10 17.90 -9.98
C LYS A 173 36.36 17.37 -9.30
N ASN A 174 36.24 16.30 -8.53
CA ASN A 174 37.37 15.69 -7.83
C ASN A 174 38.45 15.23 -8.82
N GLN A 175 38.06 14.65 -9.96
CA GLN A 175 38.99 14.28 -11.02
C GLN A 175 39.64 15.51 -11.68
N ALA A 176 38.88 16.58 -11.89
CA ALA A 176 39.37 17.80 -12.54
C ALA A 176 40.35 18.58 -11.67
N TRP A 177 40.14 18.57 -10.35
CA TRP A 177 40.91 19.32 -9.37
C TRP A 177 41.93 18.48 -8.61
N GLY A 178 42.18 17.23 -9.04
CA GLY A 178 43.19 16.36 -8.42
C GLY A 178 42.89 15.99 -6.97
N GLY A 179 41.61 15.88 -6.61
CA GLY A 179 41.14 15.52 -5.27
C GLY A 179 40.93 16.69 -4.30
N LEU A 180 41.22 17.92 -4.71
CA LEU A 180 40.91 19.13 -3.94
C LEU A 180 39.42 19.50 -4.07
N GLN A 181 38.79 19.96 -2.97
CA GLN A 181 37.40 20.42 -2.99
C GLN A 181 37.20 21.85 -3.55
N PHE A 182 38.30 22.52 -3.90
CA PHE A 182 38.31 23.91 -4.37
C PHE A 182 38.94 24.00 -5.76
N PRO A 183 38.54 24.99 -6.59
CA PRO A 183 39.12 25.18 -7.91
C PRO A 183 40.62 25.52 -7.81
N PRO A 184 41.43 25.14 -8.81
CA PRO A 184 42.83 25.52 -8.88
C PRO A 184 42.97 27.04 -8.90
N GLY A 185 43.94 27.59 -8.16
CA GLY A 185 44.19 29.05 -8.08
C GLY A 185 44.56 29.72 -9.41
N ASP A 186 44.79 28.94 -10.46
CA ASP A 186 45.06 29.37 -11.83
C ASP A 186 43.78 29.78 -12.60
N GLY A 187 42.58 29.43 -12.10
CA GLY A 187 41.31 29.80 -12.73
C GLY A 187 41.07 29.17 -14.11
N SER A 188 41.90 28.21 -14.52
CA SER A 188 41.81 27.53 -15.81
C SER A 188 40.75 26.43 -15.82
N ASP A 189 39.98 26.39 -16.91
CA ASP A 189 38.99 25.34 -17.15
C ASP A 189 39.66 23.98 -17.38
N ARG A 190 39.07 22.91 -16.83
CA ARG A 190 39.60 21.55 -16.93
C ARG A 190 38.67 20.69 -17.79
N LYS A 191 39.24 20.13 -18.86
CA LYS A 191 38.54 19.20 -19.76
C LYS A 191 38.90 17.77 -19.37
N LEU A 192 37.89 16.96 -19.09
CA LEU A 192 38.03 15.55 -18.73
C LEU A 192 37.34 14.71 -19.80
N SER A 193 38.07 13.77 -20.40
CA SER A 193 37.48 12.74 -21.25
C SER A 193 37.28 11.48 -20.43
N ASN A 194 36.06 10.96 -20.40
CA ASN A 194 35.79 9.67 -19.77
C ASN A 194 35.98 8.56 -20.82
N GLU A 195 37.07 7.82 -20.70
CA GLU A 195 37.48 6.76 -21.64
C GLU A 195 36.44 5.64 -21.78
N ALA A 196 35.69 5.33 -20.71
CA ALA A 196 34.70 4.26 -20.71
C ALA A 196 33.39 4.62 -21.45
N THR A 197 33.09 5.90 -21.59
CA THR A 197 31.82 6.38 -22.18
C THR A 197 31.99 7.23 -23.43
N GLY A 198 33.23 7.59 -23.77
CA GLY A 198 33.56 8.48 -24.89
C GLY A 198 33.04 9.91 -24.73
N LYS A 199 32.60 10.29 -23.52
CA LYS A 199 31.99 11.59 -23.24
C LYS A 199 32.99 12.53 -22.59
N VAL A 200 32.94 13.79 -23.01
CA VAL A 200 33.86 14.82 -22.52
C VAL A 200 33.11 15.78 -21.60
N PHE A 201 33.66 16.01 -20.42
CA PHE A 201 33.18 16.98 -19.44
C PHE A 201 34.12 18.18 -19.39
N LEU A 202 33.55 19.38 -19.32
CA LEU A 202 34.26 20.63 -19.10
C LEU A 202 33.86 21.16 -17.72
N VAL A 203 34.82 21.23 -16.82
CA VAL A 203 34.67 21.81 -15.48
C VAL A 203 35.23 23.21 -15.52
N LYS A 204 34.36 24.21 -15.32
CA LYS A 204 34.76 25.61 -15.27
C LYS A 204 35.26 26.00 -13.89
N ALA A 205 36.00 27.10 -13.79
CA ALA A 205 36.51 27.62 -12.52
C ALA A 205 35.40 27.98 -11.50
N ASP A 206 34.18 28.29 -11.98
CA ASP A 206 32.98 28.52 -11.16
C ASP A 206 32.40 27.24 -10.53
N GLY A 207 32.96 26.07 -10.86
CA GLY A 207 32.49 24.76 -10.40
C GLY A 207 31.25 24.25 -11.15
N THR A 208 30.90 24.82 -12.30
CA THR A 208 29.87 24.28 -13.18
C THR A 208 30.44 23.17 -14.07
N VAL A 209 29.64 22.13 -14.29
CA VAL A 209 30.03 20.96 -15.09
C VAL A 209 29.20 20.94 -16.37
N TRP A 210 29.89 21.02 -17.50
CA TRP A 210 29.31 21.01 -18.84
C TRP A 210 29.66 19.70 -19.54
N LEU A 211 28.70 19.10 -20.23
CA LEU A 211 28.94 17.97 -21.13
C LEU A 211 29.20 18.52 -22.53
N VAL A 212 30.35 18.20 -23.11
CA VAL A 212 30.72 18.57 -24.48
C VAL A 212 30.47 17.37 -25.37
N GLU A 213 29.51 17.51 -26.29
CA GLU A 213 29.16 16.48 -27.27
C GLU A 213 30.11 16.56 -28.48
N ASN A 214 30.19 15.51 -29.30
CA ASN A 214 31.17 15.41 -30.40
C ASN A 214 31.04 16.53 -31.44
N ASP A 215 29.88 17.17 -31.53
CA ASP A 215 29.58 18.30 -32.42
C ASP A 215 30.02 19.67 -31.85
N GLY A 216 30.65 19.68 -30.67
CA GLY A 216 31.05 20.90 -29.95
C GLY A 216 29.93 21.58 -29.16
N GLU A 217 28.69 21.05 -29.19
CA GLU A 217 27.59 21.54 -28.36
C GLU A 217 27.88 21.27 -26.86
N GLN A 218 27.72 22.31 -26.03
CA GLN A 218 27.93 22.24 -24.57
C GLN A 218 26.60 22.23 -23.83
N HIS A 219 26.35 21.20 -23.02
CA HIS A 219 25.13 21.05 -22.22
C HIS A 219 25.45 21.16 -20.73
N LEU A 220 24.84 22.13 -20.04
CA LEU A 220 24.99 22.27 -18.60
C LEU A 220 24.32 21.10 -17.87
N ILE A 221 25.05 20.45 -16.96
CA ILE A 221 24.49 19.44 -16.07
C ILE A 221 24.02 20.13 -14.78
N ASP A 222 22.72 20.37 -14.69
CA ASP A 222 22.07 20.94 -13.51
C ASP A 222 21.34 19.85 -12.71
N GLU A 223 21.60 19.76 -11.40
CA GLU A 223 20.91 18.83 -10.51
C GLU A 223 19.42 19.17 -10.37
N TYR A 224 19.07 20.45 -10.51
CA TYR A 224 17.71 20.96 -10.36
C TYR A 224 16.83 20.78 -11.61
N ASP A 225 17.38 20.26 -12.71
CA ASP A 225 16.58 19.85 -13.87
C ASP A 225 15.76 18.58 -13.59
N VAL A 226 16.10 17.82 -12.54
CA VAL A 226 15.30 16.67 -12.10
C VAL A 226 14.19 17.13 -11.16
N ASN A 227 12.93 17.01 -11.58
CA ASN A 227 11.79 17.22 -10.70
C ASN A 227 11.77 16.15 -9.59
N VAL A 228 12.21 16.53 -8.38
CA VAL A 228 12.26 15.64 -7.21
C VAL A 228 10.86 15.31 -6.66
N ASN A 229 9.87 16.17 -6.89
CA ASN A 229 8.52 16.04 -6.35
C ASN A 229 7.49 15.68 -7.45
N PRO A 230 7.18 14.38 -7.64
CA PRO A 230 6.17 13.97 -8.61
C PRO A 230 4.79 14.52 -8.29
N GLY A 231 4.16 15.15 -9.27
CA GLY A 231 2.80 15.64 -9.18
C GLY A 231 1.79 14.50 -9.31
N PHE A 232 0.56 14.70 -8.81
CA PHE A 232 -0.51 13.70 -8.90
C PHE A 232 -0.82 13.29 -10.36
N LYS A 233 -0.69 14.23 -11.31
CA LYS A 233 -0.88 14.01 -12.75
C LYS A 233 0.09 13.00 -13.37
N GLU A 234 1.25 12.78 -12.73
CA GLU A 234 2.26 11.84 -13.23
C GLU A 234 2.04 10.42 -12.70
N SER A 235 1.19 10.26 -11.69
CA SER A 235 0.84 8.98 -11.08
C SER A 235 -0.06 8.13 -11.97
N LEU A 236 -0.01 6.81 -11.78
CA LEU A 236 -0.93 5.86 -12.42
C LEU A 236 -2.40 6.16 -12.08
N PHE A 237 -2.64 6.79 -10.93
CA PHE A 237 -3.96 7.29 -10.53
C PHE A 237 -4.61 8.19 -11.56
N PHE A 238 -3.82 9.04 -12.23
CA PHE A 238 -4.32 9.96 -13.24
C PHE A 238 -4.15 9.39 -14.65
N LYS A 239 -3.00 8.76 -14.93
CA LYS A 239 -2.69 8.28 -16.29
C LYS A 239 -3.57 7.12 -16.75
N ILE A 240 -3.95 6.20 -15.87
CA ILE A 240 -4.75 5.04 -16.28
C ILE A 240 -6.18 5.46 -16.66
N PRO A 241 -6.92 6.23 -15.82
CA PRO A 241 -8.25 6.71 -16.19
C PRO A 241 -8.22 7.58 -17.43
N VAL A 242 -7.23 8.47 -17.57
CA VAL A 242 -7.10 9.32 -18.77
C VAL A 242 -6.77 8.51 -20.02
N LYS A 243 -5.94 7.47 -19.93
CA LYS A 243 -5.71 6.55 -21.06
C LYS A 243 -6.97 5.82 -21.46
N ILE A 244 -7.75 5.32 -20.50
CA ILE A 244 -9.03 4.66 -20.77
C ILE A 244 -10.02 5.66 -21.39
N TRP A 245 -10.08 6.88 -20.87
CA TRP A 245 -10.89 7.96 -21.43
C TRP A 245 -10.50 8.29 -22.86
N ASN A 246 -9.21 8.48 -23.13
CA ASN A 246 -8.72 8.76 -24.48
C ASN A 246 -8.92 7.56 -25.44
N LEU A 247 -8.99 6.32 -24.93
CA LEU A 247 -9.34 5.16 -25.76
C LEU A 247 -10.83 5.13 -26.12
N ILE A 248 -11.72 5.50 -25.19
CA ILE A 248 -13.18 5.40 -25.39
C ILE A 248 -13.75 6.66 -26.07
N LEU A 249 -13.31 7.84 -25.62
CA LEU A 249 -13.85 9.15 -26.00
C LEU A 249 -12.79 10.09 -26.60
N GLY A 250 -11.56 9.63 -26.82
CA GLY A 250 -10.47 10.49 -27.30
C GLY A 250 -10.64 11.02 -28.71
N LYS A 251 -11.57 10.44 -29.49
CA LYS A 251 -11.99 11.03 -30.78
C LYS A 251 -12.75 12.35 -30.60
N TRP A 252 -13.40 12.56 -29.46
CA TRP A 252 -14.26 13.72 -29.22
C TRP A 252 -13.66 14.69 -28.20
N VAL A 253 -13.01 14.18 -27.13
CA VAL A 253 -12.38 15.02 -26.10
C VAL A 253 -11.06 14.40 -25.64
N PRO A 254 -9.92 14.76 -26.29
CA PRO A 254 -8.60 14.30 -25.87
C PRO A 254 -8.12 15.06 -24.63
N ILE A 255 -7.57 14.34 -23.65
CA ILE A 255 -6.93 14.92 -22.46
C ILE A 255 -5.43 14.68 -22.53
N ASP A 256 -4.64 15.77 -22.59
CA ASP A 256 -3.18 15.70 -22.58
C ASP A 256 -2.63 15.40 -21.17
N THR A 257 -1.72 14.43 -21.11
CA THR A 257 -1.08 13.97 -19.85
C THR A 257 0.35 14.48 -19.68
N SER A 258 0.87 15.28 -20.61
CA SER A 258 2.20 15.88 -20.50
C SER A 258 2.21 16.95 -19.41
N VAL A 259 3.08 16.77 -18.41
CA VAL A 259 3.31 17.77 -17.38
C VAL A 259 4.55 18.58 -17.77
N GLU A 260 4.36 19.86 -18.07
CA GLU A 260 5.49 20.80 -18.12
C GLU A 260 5.88 21.18 -16.69
N TYR A 261 7.13 20.88 -16.33
CA TYR A 261 7.70 21.28 -15.06
C TYR A 261 8.22 22.72 -15.16
N LYS A 262 7.72 23.62 -14.32
CA LYS A 262 8.34 24.94 -14.11
C LYS A 262 9.52 24.77 -13.16
N LYS A 263 10.73 25.02 -13.68
CA LYS A 263 11.98 25.05 -12.91
C LYS A 263 11.90 26.15 -11.84
N GLN A 264 12.41 25.87 -10.64
CA GLN A 264 12.71 26.93 -9.67
C GLN A 264 13.98 27.64 -10.15
N GLU A 265 13.86 28.90 -10.55
CA GLU A 265 15.00 29.74 -10.92
C GLU A 265 15.77 30.09 -9.65
N THR A 266 16.90 29.42 -9.39
CA THR A 266 17.93 29.93 -8.47
C THR A 266 18.91 30.74 -9.29
N SER A 267 18.70 32.06 -9.33
CA SER A 267 19.71 33.01 -9.81
C SER A 267 20.51 33.50 -8.59
N PRO A 268 21.85 33.64 -8.68
CA PRO A 268 22.59 34.51 -7.77
C PRO A 268 22.08 35.95 -7.97
N GLN A 269 21.92 36.70 -6.88
CA GLN A 269 21.53 38.11 -6.94
C GLN A 269 22.57 38.90 -7.74
N GLU A 270 22.14 39.52 -8.84
CA GLU A 270 22.77 40.73 -9.39
C GLU A 270 21.66 41.66 -9.89
N ASP A 271 21.89 42.95 -9.65
CA ASP A 271 20.93 44.04 -9.55
C ASP A 271 20.05 44.32 -10.78
N ASP A 272 18.93 44.98 -10.47
CA ASP A 272 17.96 45.58 -11.37
C ASP A 272 18.60 46.34 -12.56
N THR A 273 18.19 46.01 -13.79
CA THR A 273 17.37 46.91 -14.63
C THR A 273 17.04 46.37 -16.04
N LYS A 274 15.79 46.68 -16.44
CA LYS A 274 15.24 46.87 -17.80
C LYS A 274 14.55 45.69 -18.53
N LYS A 275 13.37 46.07 -19.06
CA LYS A 275 12.25 45.29 -19.61
C LYS A 275 12.41 44.88 -21.10
N LYS A 276 11.53 43.93 -21.49
CA LYS A 276 11.03 43.54 -22.85
C LYS A 276 11.97 42.59 -23.63
N VAL A 277 11.56 41.48 -24.28
CA VAL A 277 10.36 41.14 -25.09
C VAL A 277 10.07 39.61 -25.02
N GLN A 278 8.79 39.21 -25.10
CA GLN A 278 8.36 37.80 -25.28
C GLN A 278 8.72 37.25 -26.67
N LYS A 279 9.52 36.18 -26.75
CA LYS A 279 9.63 35.30 -27.93
C LYS A 279 9.26 33.85 -27.55
N LYS A 280 8.39 33.24 -28.36
CA LYS A 280 8.00 31.82 -28.31
C LYS A 280 9.25 30.94 -28.25
N LYS A 281 9.38 30.13 -27.20
CA LYS A 281 10.53 29.24 -26.97
C LYS A 281 10.29 27.87 -27.64
N SER A 282 11.22 27.43 -28.49
CA SER A 282 11.21 26.12 -29.16
C SER A 282 11.44 24.96 -28.17
N LYS A 283 10.84 23.80 -28.47
CA LYS A 283 11.01 22.55 -27.70
C LYS A 283 12.46 22.06 -27.81
N GLY A 284 13.01 21.63 -26.68
CA GLY A 284 14.37 21.13 -26.56
C GLY A 284 14.62 19.75 -27.16
N LYS A 285 15.86 19.44 -27.54
CA LYS A 285 16.27 18.13 -28.09
C LYS A 285 16.48 17.12 -26.96
N LYS A 286 16.19 15.84 -27.26
CA LYS A 286 16.32 14.69 -26.37
C LYS A 286 17.78 14.19 -26.39
N VAL A 287 18.49 14.20 -25.26
CA VAL A 287 19.89 13.75 -25.13
C VAL A 287 19.97 12.65 -24.07
N GLU A 288 20.78 11.61 -24.32
CA GLU A 288 20.94 10.46 -23.42
C GLU A 288 22.29 10.51 -22.69
N LEU A 289 22.24 10.51 -21.35
CA LEU A 289 23.40 10.53 -20.45
C LEU A 289 24.08 9.16 -20.37
N PRO A 290 25.37 9.08 -19.99
CA PRO A 290 26.11 7.81 -19.89
C PRO A 290 25.54 6.83 -18.85
N ASN A 291 24.65 7.29 -17.96
CA ASN A 291 23.90 6.45 -17.02
C ASN A 291 22.55 5.95 -17.58
N GLY A 292 22.32 6.07 -18.89
CA GLY A 292 21.13 5.56 -19.58
C GLY A 292 19.87 6.43 -19.43
N LYS A 293 19.99 7.67 -18.94
CA LYS A 293 18.83 8.55 -18.70
C LYS A 293 18.71 9.66 -19.75
N VAL A 294 17.47 9.90 -20.17
CA VAL A 294 17.07 10.93 -21.13
C VAL A 294 16.86 12.29 -20.44
N VAL A 295 17.47 13.34 -20.99
CA VAL A 295 17.25 14.75 -20.62
C VAL A 295 16.75 15.53 -21.85
N TYR A 296 15.91 16.55 -21.64
CA TYR A 296 15.44 17.45 -22.70
C TYR A 296 16.12 18.81 -22.55
N SER A 297 16.99 19.20 -23.49
CA SER A 297 17.80 20.44 -23.40
C SER A 297 17.30 21.52 -24.36
N ARG A 298 17.30 22.80 -23.93
CA ARG A 298 16.94 23.92 -24.80
C ARG A 298 18.16 24.33 -25.65
N LYS A 299 17.97 24.42 -26.97
CA LYS A 299 18.96 25.01 -27.88
C LYS A 299 19.14 26.50 -27.55
N LYS A 300 20.38 26.96 -27.43
CA LYS A 300 20.69 28.39 -27.47
C LYS A 300 21.17 28.72 -28.88
#